data_AF-R7N5J2-F1
#
_entry.id   AF-R7N5J2-F1
#
_cell.length_a   1.000
_cell.length_b   1.000
_cell.length_c   1.000
_cell.angle_alpha   90.00
_cell.angle_beta   90.00
_cell.angle_gamma   90.00
#
_symmetry.space_group_name_H-M   'P 1'
#
loop_
_entity.id
_entity.type
_entity.pdbx_description
1 polymer ?
#
loop_
_entity_poly.entity_id
_entity_poly.type
_entity_poly.pdbx_seq_one_letter_code
_entity_poly.pdbx_strand_id
1 'polypeptide(L)'
;MQDFFCETDAIAEIKDKVIGIKEILDSTYEKAEAVMQSVSDEKIWNGMSQQTGMAFLDLTMQYHKSLAGDPLSQAQAALEKYLSANQIFYDNWEDYQELRKL
;
A
#
# COMPACT_ATOMS: atom_id res chain seq x y z
N MET A 1 32.58 -7.65 -2.05
CA MET A 1 31.83 -6.55 -2.71
C MET A 1 30.30 -6.73 -2.61
N GLN A 2 29.80 -7.84 -2.03
CA GLN A 2 28.37 -8.07 -1.82
C GLN A 2 27.82 -7.26 -0.62
N ASP A 3 28.64 -7.04 0.42
CA ASP A 3 28.25 -6.31 1.64
C ASP A 3 27.95 -4.81 1.44
N PHE A 4 28.38 -4.22 0.32
CA PHE A 4 28.12 -2.81 -0.01
C PHE A 4 26.91 -2.60 -0.91
N PHE A 5 26.39 -3.65 -1.57
CA PHE A 5 25.13 -3.55 -2.28
C PHE A 5 24.03 -3.71 -1.22
N CYS A 6 23.65 -2.59 -0.59
CA CYS A 6 22.46 -2.49 0.26
C CYS A 6 21.33 -3.30 -0.40
N GLU A 7 20.62 -4.12 0.38
CA GLU A 7 19.59 -5.12 -0.02
C GLU A 7 18.51 -4.57 -0.96
N THR A 8 18.90 -4.21 -2.18
CA THR A 8 18.08 -3.46 -3.13
C THR A 8 16.89 -4.31 -3.56
N ASP A 9 17.11 -5.63 -3.65
CA ASP A 9 16.07 -6.61 -3.91
C ASP A 9 15.06 -6.70 -2.76
N ALA A 10 15.51 -6.71 -1.50
CA ALA A 10 14.60 -6.73 -0.35
C ALA A 10 13.77 -5.44 -0.25
N ILE A 11 14.38 -4.29 -0.56
CA ILE A 11 13.69 -2.99 -0.57
C ILE A 11 12.72 -2.88 -1.76
N ALA A 12 13.08 -3.43 -2.92
CA ALA A 12 12.16 -3.56 -4.06
C ALA A 12 10.97 -4.47 -3.71
N GLU A 13 11.21 -5.60 -3.04
CA GLU A 13 10.14 -6.48 -2.57
C GLU A 13 9.21 -5.78 -1.58
N ILE A 14 9.75 -4.97 -0.67
CA ILE A 14 8.95 -4.13 0.24
C ILE A 14 8.10 -3.13 -0.56
N LYS A 15 8.65 -2.50 -1.60
CA LYS A 15 7.91 -1.59 -2.49
C LYS A 15 6.68 -2.27 -3.08
N ASP A 16 6.89 -3.41 -3.72
CA ASP A 16 5.84 -4.13 -4.43
C ASP A 16 4.74 -4.60 -3.48
N LYS A 17 5.13 -5.05 -2.28
CA LYS A 17 4.19 -5.41 -1.21
C LYS A 17 3.35 -4.23 -0.73
N VAL A 18 3.94 -3.05 -0.53
CA VAL A 18 3.21 -1.84 -0.12
C VAL A 18 2.20 -1.41 -1.18
N ILE A 19 2.58 -1.47 -2.47
CA ILE A 19 1.67 -1.19 -3.59
C ILE A 19 0.53 -2.20 -3.61
N GLY A 20 0.83 -3.50 -3.51
CA GLY A 20 -0.19 -4.54 -3.49
C GLY A 20 -1.16 -4.42 -2.31
N ILE A 21 -0.69 -4.05 -1.12
CA ILE A 21 -1.55 -3.77 0.04
C ILE A 21 -2.51 -2.63 -0.26
N LYS A 22 -2.03 -1.54 -0.88
CA LYS A 22 -2.87 -0.40 -1.25
C LYS A 22 -3.97 -0.82 -2.23
N GLU A 23 -3.62 -1.53 -3.29
CA GLU A 23 -4.59 -2.00 -4.30
C GLU A 23 -5.64 -2.94 -3.71
N ILE A 24 -5.22 -3.87 -2.85
CA ILE A 24 -6.14 -4.79 -2.16
C ILE A 24 -7.10 -4.02 -1.25
N LEU A 25 -6.59 -3.04 -0.49
CA LEU A 25 -7.41 -2.22 0.38
C LEU A 25 -8.42 -1.41 -0.43
N ASP A 26 -7.97 -0.65 -1.42
CA ASP A 26 -8.83 0.19 -2.26
C ASP A 26 -9.95 -0.64 -2.92
N SER A 27 -9.60 -1.79 -3.52
CA SER A 27 -10.59 -2.71 -4.11
C SER A 27 -11.56 -3.30 -3.08
N THR A 28 -11.10 -3.57 -1.86
CA THR A 28 -11.97 -4.09 -0.79
C THR A 28 -13.01 -3.06 -0.37
N TYR A 29 -12.61 -1.80 -0.27
CA TYR A 29 -13.51 -0.72 0.15
C TYR A 29 -14.49 -0.31 -0.93
N GLU A 30 -14.09 -0.29 -2.21
CA GLU A 30 -15.02 -0.12 -3.34
C GLU A 30 -16.13 -1.18 -3.32
N LYS A 31 -15.77 -2.45 -3.05
CA LYS A 31 -16.75 -3.53 -2.92
C LYS A 31 -17.64 -3.35 -1.71
N ALA A 32 -17.09 -2.95 -0.57
CA ALA A 32 -17.87 -2.70 0.64
C ALA A 32 -18.91 -1.58 0.42
N GLU A 33 -18.51 -0.48 -0.22
CA GLU A 33 -19.40 0.62 -0.57
C GLU A 33 -20.52 0.18 -1.52
N ALA A 34 -20.20 -0.59 -2.56
CA ALA A 34 -21.20 -1.14 -3.48
C ALA A 34 -22.23 -2.03 -2.77
N VAL A 35 -21.79 -2.86 -1.82
CA VAL A 35 -22.71 -3.70 -1.02
C VAL A 35 -23.58 -2.84 -0.10
N MET A 36 -23.02 -1.83 0.58
CA MET A 36 -23.81 -0.91 1.41
C MET A 36 -24.89 -0.19 0.60
N GLN A 37 -24.56 0.23 -0.61
CA GLN A 37 -25.49 0.90 -1.52
C GLN A 37 -26.62 -0.05 -1.94
N SER A 38 -26.30 -1.28 -2.38
CA SER A 38 -27.29 -2.32 -2.72
C SER A 38 -28.23 -2.64 -1.55
N VAL A 39 -27.69 -2.81 -0.35
CA VAL A 39 -28.50 -3.05 0.87
C VAL A 39 -29.46 -1.90 1.16
N SER A 40 -29.02 -0.66 0.90
CA SER A 40 -29.82 0.55 1.12
C SER A 40 -30.92 0.74 0.06
N ASP A 41 -30.59 0.46 -1.20
CA ASP A 41 -31.47 0.74 -2.35
C ASP A 41 -32.52 -0.36 -2.56
N GLU A 42 -32.10 -1.62 -2.45
CA GLU A 42 -32.96 -2.75 -2.84
C GLU A 42 -34.06 -3.03 -1.79
N LYS A 43 -33.87 -2.60 -0.53
CA LYS A 43 -34.80 -2.84 0.61
C LYS A 43 -35.20 -4.31 0.82
N ILE A 44 -34.47 -5.25 0.21
CA ILE A 44 -34.71 -6.71 0.30
C ILE A 44 -34.13 -7.24 1.61
N TRP A 45 -33.01 -6.66 2.03
CA TRP A 45 -32.35 -6.97 3.30
C TRP A 45 -33.15 -6.37 4.45
N ASN A 46 -33.50 -7.18 5.44
CA ASN A 46 -34.25 -6.74 6.62
C ASN A 46 -33.83 -7.50 7.89
N GLY A 47 -34.25 -6.98 9.04
CA GLY A 47 -34.04 -7.62 10.33
C GLY A 47 -32.58 -7.65 10.77
N MET A 48 -32.23 -8.66 11.56
CA MET A 48 -30.92 -8.74 12.24
C MET A 48 -29.75 -8.94 11.27
N SER A 49 -29.96 -9.63 10.15
CA SER A 49 -28.93 -9.83 9.13
C SER A 49 -28.53 -8.53 8.45
N GLN A 50 -29.51 -7.67 8.12
CA GLN A 50 -29.24 -6.33 7.58
C GLN A 50 -28.47 -5.48 8.59
N GLN A 51 -28.93 -5.42 9.84
CA GLN A 51 -28.26 -4.61 10.87
C GLN A 51 -26.82 -5.05 11.11
N THR A 52 -26.59 -6.36 11.23
CA THR A 52 -25.25 -6.92 11.48
C THR A 52 -24.34 -6.72 10.27
N GLY A 53 -24.86 -6.94 9.05
CA GLY A 53 -24.12 -6.72 7.80
C GLY A 53 -23.74 -5.25 7.60
N MET A 54 -24.68 -4.32 7.83
CA MET A 54 -24.41 -2.89 7.74
C MET A 54 -23.42 -2.42 8.81
N ALA A 55 -23.51 -2.93 10.03
CA ALA A 55 -22.53 -2.61 11.08
C ALA A 55 -21.11 -3.08 10.70
N PHE A 56 -20.99 -4.29 10.12
CA PHE A 56 -19.71 -4.79 9.61
C PHE A 56 -19.15 -3.93 8.48
N LEU A 57 -19.99 -3.55 7.49
CA LEU A 57 -19.58 -2.72 6.36
C LEU A 57 -19.21 -1.30 6.81
N ASP A 58 -19.97 -0.72 7.75
CA ASP A 58 -19.68 0.60 8.30
C ASP A 58 -18.35 0.62 9.06
N LEU A 59 -18.08 -0.40 9.89
CA LEU A 59 -16.77 -0.58 10.53
C LEU A 59 -15.64 -0.70 9.50
N THR A 60 -15.88 -1.43 8.41
CA THR A 60 -14.92 -1.58 7.31
C THR A 60 -14.63 -0.21 6.66
N MET A 61 -15.66 0.58 6.37
CA MET A 61 -15.50 1.94 5.80
C MET A 61 -14.86 2.92 6.77
N GLN A 62 -15.11 2.80 8.08
CA GLN A 62 -14.42 3.59 9.10
C GLN A 62 -12.92 3.27 9.14
N TYR A 63 -12.55 2.00 9.02
CA TYR A 63 -11.15 1.60 8.93
C TYR A 63 -10.48 2.17 7.66
N HIS A 64 -11.17 2.16 6.51
CA HIS A 64 -10.69 2.85 5.31
C HIS A 64 -10.39 4.33 5.56
N LYS A 65 -11.35 5.06 6.13
CA LYS A 65 -11.21 6.50 6.42
C LYS A 65 -10.07 6.78 7.38
N SER A 66 -9.84 5.91 8.36
CA SER A 66 -8.70 6.03 9.28
C SER A 66 -7.35 5.87 8.56
N LEU A 67 -7.30 5.08 7.50
CA LEU A 67 -6.14 4.88 6.63
C LEU A 67 -6.07 5.89 5.49
N ALA A 68 -7.16 6.62 5.18
CA ALA A 68 -7.24 7.61 4.11
C ALA A 68 -6.43 8.89 4.38
N GLY A 69 -5.80 9.03 5.56
CA GLY A 69 -4.74 10.03 5.83
C GLY A 69 -3.44 9.79 5.04
N ASP A 70 -3.50 8.87 4.09
CA ASP A 70 -2.48 8.45 3.15
C ASP A 70 -1.15 7.90 3.72
N PRO A 71 -1.10 7.18 4.87
CA PRO A 71 0.16 6.65 5.38
C PRO A 71 0.84 5.67 4.41
N LEU A 72 0.04 4.94 3.61
CA LEU A 72 0.57 4.01 2.61
C LEU A 72 1.24 4.72 1.44
N SER A 73 0.63 5.78 0.87
CA SER A 73 1.33 6.50 -0.20
C SER A 73 2.46 7.37 0.35
N GLN A 74 2.40 7.82 1.61
CA GLN A 74 3.55 8.43 2.27
C GLN A 74 4.72 7.44 2.44
N ALA A 75 4.43 6.20 2.84
CA ALA A 75 5.43 5.14 2.94
C ALA A 75 6.01 4.81 1.56
N GLN A 76 5.18 4.71 0.53
CA GLN A 76 5.62 4.52 -0.86
C GLN A 76 6.52 5.67 -1.33
N ALA A 77 6.11 6.92 -1.13
CA ALA A 77 6.88 8.10 -1.53
C ALA A 77 8.23 8.19 -0.78
N ALA A 78 8.25 7.86 0.51
CA ALA A 78 9.48 7.80 1.30
C ALA A 78 10.44 6.72 0.77
N LEU A 79 9.91 5.55 0.41
CA LEU A 79 10.69 4.46 -0.16
C LEU A 79 11.26 4.81 -1.54
N GLU A 80 10.47 5.45 -2.41
CA GLU A 80 10.93 5.91 -3.73
C GLU A 80 12.02 6.97 -3.62
N LYS A 81 11.89 7.88 -2.65
CA LYS A 81 12.93 8.88 -2.34
C LYS A 81 14.21 8.21 -1.83
N TYR A 82 14.10 7.23 -0.95
CA TYR A 82 15.24 6.45 -0.46
C TYR A 82 15.95 5.73 -1.61
N LEU A 83 15.22 5.00 -2.44
CA LEU A 83 15.78 4.28 -3.59
C LEU A 83 16.50 5.22 -4.55
N SER A 84 15.91 6.38 -4.83
CA SER A 84 16.52 7.41 -5.69
C SER A 84 17.81 7.97 -5.08
N ALA A 85 17.82 8.27 -3.78
CA ALA A 85 19.02 8.75 -3.09
C ALA A 85 20.14 7.69 -3.06
N ASN A 86 19.78 6.43 -2.86
CA ASN A 86 20.72 5.31 -2.85
C ASN A 86 21.35 5.10 -4.24
N GLN A 87 20.53 5.17 -5.30
CA GLN A 87 21.01 5.11 -6.68
C GLN A 87 22.00 6.24 -6.99
N ILE A 88 21.66 7.48 -6.64
CA ILE A 88 22.53 8.65 -6.81
C ILE A 88 23.85 8.48 -6.05
N PHE A 89 23.81 7.93 -4.83
CA PHE A 89 25.02 7.68 -4.03
C PHE A 89 25.97 6.73 -4.76
N TYR A 90 25.48 5.56 -5.21
CA TYR A 90 26.33 4.61 -5.92
C TYR A 90 26.81 5.15 -7.26
N ASP A 91 25.97 5.86 -8.02
CA ASP A 91 26.34 6.42 -9.32
C ASP A 91 27.47 7.46 -9.23
N ASN A 92 27.56 8.19 -8.11
CA ASN A 92 28.54 9.27 -7.94
C ASN A 92 29.75 8.91 -7.06
N TRP A 93 29.74 7.76 -6.37
CA TRP A 93 30.87 7.37 -5.54
C TRP A 93 32.01 6.78 -6.40
N GLU A 94 33.08 7.56 -6.60
CA GLU A 94 34.20 7.20 -7.49
C GLU A 94 34.81 5.84 -7.19
N ASP A 95 35.19 5.56 -5.93
CA ASP A 95 35.81 4.27 -5.57
C ASP A 95 34.90 3.09 -5.91
N TYR A 96 33.58 3.25 -5.74
CA TYR A 96 32.60 2.23 -6.11
C TYR A 96 32.47 2.05 -7.61
N GLN A 97 32.48 3.15 -8.37
CA GLN A 97 32.48 3.10 -9.84
C GLN A 97 33.76 2.46 -10.39
N GLU A 98 34.90 2.62 -9.72
CA GLU A 98 36.14 1.92 -10.06
C GLU A 98 36.06 0.43 -9.74
N LEU A 99 35.54 0.07 -8.56
CA LEU A 99 35.32 -1.33 -8.17
C LEU A 99 34.37 -2.07 -9.11
N ARG A 100 33.36 -1.40 -9.68
CA ARG A 100 32.42 -1.97 -10.67
C ARG A 100 33.05 -2.26 -12.04
N LYS A 101 34.19 -1.65 -12.37
CA LYS A 101 34.88 -1.81 -13.66
C LYS A 101 35.89 -2.96 -13.67
N LEU A 102 36.20 -3.53 -12.50
CA LEU A 102 37.08 -4.70 -12.32
C LEU A 102 36.29 -6.01 -12.44
#